data_AF-A0AAW5VRF3-F1
#
_entry.id   AF-A0AAW5VRF3-F1
#
_cell.length_a   1.000
_cell.length_b   1.000
_cell.length_c   1.000
_cell.angle_alpha   90.00
_cell.angle_beta   90.00
_cell.angle_gamma   90.00
#
_symmetry.space_group_name_H-M   'P 1'
#
loop_
_entity.id
_entity.type
_entity.pdbx_description
1 polymer ?
#
loop_
_entity_poly.entity_id
_entity_poly.type
_entity_poly.pdbx_seq_one_letter_code
_entity_poly.pdbx_strand_id
1 'polypeptide(L)' 'MIVYCRGPLCLLSVNAMKLLQSREVNVFRYEGGFSGWESLENK' A
#
# COMPACT_ATOMS: atom_id res chain seq x y z
N MET A 1 9.25 -0.19 -7.39
CA MET A 1 8.56 -0.97 -6.32
C MET A 1 7.18 -0.39 -6.09
N ILE A 2 6.19 -1.20 -5.69
CA ILE A 2 4.83 -0.73 -5.38
C ILE A 2 4.48 -1.08 -3.95
N VAL A 3 3.98 -0.10 -3.19
CA VAL A 3 3.46 -0.30 -1.82
C VAL A 3 1.95 -0.17 -1.84
N TYR A 4 1.27 -1.11 -1.20
CA TYR A 4 -0.19 -1.14 -1.08
C TYR A 4 -0.58 -1.67 0.30
N CYS A 5 -1.85 -1.49 0.63
CA CYS A 5 -2.46 -1.99 1.87
C CYS A 5 -3.89 -2.45 1.55
N ARG A 6 -4.77 -2.51 2.55
CA ARG A 6 -6.18 -2.90 2.39
C ARG A 6 -6.99 -1.90 1.54
N GLY A 7 -6.66 -0.62 1.58
CA GLY A 7 -7.40 0.41 0.84
C GLY A 7 -6.79 1.81 0.96
N PRO A 8 -7.48 2.84 0.42
CA PRO A 8 -6.92 4.18 0.23
C PRO A 8 -6.58 4.91 1.53
N LEU A 9 -7.33 4.62 2.59
CA LEU A 9 -7.19 5.24 3.91
C LEU A 9 -6.09 4.61 4.79
N CYS A 10 -5.40 3.57 4.31
CA CYS A 10 -4.38 2.91 5.10
C CYS A 10 -3.10 3.76 5.19
N LEU A 11 -2.79 4.24 6.39
CA LEU A 11 -1.59 5.05 6.68
C LEU A 11 -0.29 4.24 6.55
N LEU A 12 -0.36 2.91 6.71
CA LEU A 12 0.83 2.06 6.61
C LEU A 12 1.48 2.12 5.21
N SER A 13 0.67 2.12 4.15
CA SER A 13 1.21 2.23 2.78
C SER A 13 1.83 3.61 2.51
N VAL A 14 1.32 4.67 3.15
CA VAL A 14 1.90 6.02 3.10
C VAL A 14 3.24 6.08 3.81
N ASN A 15 3.31 5.55 5.04
CA ASN A 15 4.52 5.55 5.84
C ASN A 15 5.62 4.70 5.21
N ALA A 16 5.27 3.54 4.66
CA ALA A 16 6.21 2.68 3.95
C ALA A 16 6.75 3.34 2.69
N MET A 17 5.91 4.04 1.90
CA MET A 17 6.38 4.82 0.75
C MET A 17 7.40 5.88 1.17
N LYS A 18 7.10 6.67 2.21
CA LYS A 18 8.00 7.72 2.72
C LYS A 18 9.35 7.16 3.20
N LEU A 19 9.32 6.05 3.93
CA LEU A 19 10.53 5.38 4.42
C LEU A 19 11.42 4.87 3.28
N LEU A 20 10.82 4.37 2.20
CA LEU A 20 11.56 3.83 1.06
C LEU A 20 12.10 4.97 0.18
N GLN A 21 11.33 6.04 0.00
CA GLN A 21 11.78 7.27 -0.66
C GLN A 21 12.95 7.92 0.08
N SER A 22 12.94 7.94 1.43
CA SER A 22 14.06 8.47 2.22
C SER A 22 15.34 7.64 2.11
N ARG A 23 15.27 6.47 1.47
CA ARG A 23 16.41 5.59 1.16
C ARG A 23 16.72 5.57 -0.34
N GLU A 24 16.24 6.59 -1.07
CA GLU A 24 16.45 6.77 -2.51
C GLU A 24 15.89 5.62 -3.38
N VAL A 25 14.95 4.84 -2.83
CA VAL A 25 14.33 3.75 -3.57
C VAL A 25 13.19 4.30 -4.43
N ASN A 26 13.20 3.99 -5.73
CA ASN A 26 12.12 4.36 -6.63
C ASN A 26 10.85 3.51 -6.35
N VAL A 27 9.84 4.16 -5.73
CA VAL A 27 8.66 3.52 -5.18
C VAL A 27 7.40 4.37 -5.40
N PHE A 28 6.29 3.71 -5.67
CA PHE A 28 4.97 4.34 -5.83
C PHE A 28 3.93 3.65 -4.93
N ARG A 29 2.93 4.40 -4.49
CA ARG A 29 1.81 3.87 -3.71
C ARG A 29 0.64 3.52 -4.64
N TYR A 30 0.08 2.32 -4.47
CA TYR A 30 -1.21 1.98 -5.09
C TYR A 30 -2.35 2.30 -4.12
N GLU A 31 -3.15 3.31 -4.45
CA GLU A 31 -4.21 3.81 -3.57
C GLU A 31 -5.41 2.88 -3.46
N GLY A 32 -5.70 2.12 -4.50
CA GLY A 32 -6.84 1.18 -4.51
C GLY A 32 -6.71 0.07 -3.46
N GLY A 33 -5.50 -0.23 -2.99
CA GLY A 33 -5.25 -1.35 -2.09
C GLY A 33 -5.45 -2.70 -2.78
N PHE A 34 -5.20 -3.80 -2.07
CA PHE A 34 -5.35 -5.14 -2.64
C PHE A 34 -6.81 -5.60 -2.59
N SER A 35 -7.47 -5.63 -3.75
CA SER A 35 -8.89 -6.04 -3.88
C SER A 35 -9.18 -7.46 -3.39
N GLY A 36 -8.17 -8.35 -3.36
CA GLY A 36 -8.33 -9.70 -2.82
C GLY A 36 -8.65 -9.75 -1.32
N TRP A 37 -8.47 -8.65 -0.58
CA TRP A 37 -8.92 -8.55 0.82
C TRP A 37 -10.44 -8.61 0.98
N GLU A 38 -11.21 -8.18 -0.01
CA GLU A 38 -12.68 -8.25 0.01
C GLU A 38 -13.18 -9.68 -0.27
N SER A 39 -12.45 -10.43 -1.09
CA SER A 39 -12.74 -11.84 -1.36
C SER A 39 -12.48 -12.76 -0.17
N LEU A 40 -11.67 -12.33 0.80
CA LEU A 40 -11.33 -13.10 2.00
C LEU A 40 -12.25 -12.81 3.19
N GLU A 41 -12.95 -11.68 3.20
CA GLU A 41 -13.92 -11.34 4.26
C GLU A 41 -15.30 -11.96 4.03
N ASN A 42 -15.61 -12.38 2.81
CA ASN A 42 -16.87 -13.04 2.45
C ASN A 42 -16.77 -14.59 2.46
N LYS A 43 -15.89 -15.16 3.30
CA LYS A 43 -15.75 -16.61 3.50
C LYS A 43 -15.89 -16.98 4.96
#